data_AF-A0A8E7EK54-F1
#
_entry.id   AF-A0A8E7EK54-F1
#
_cell.length_a   1.000
_cell.length_b   1.000
_cell.length_c   1.000
_cell.angle_alpha   90.00
_cell.angle_beta   90.00
_cell.angle_gamma   90.00
#
_symmetry.space_group_name_H-M   'P 1'
#
loop_
_entity.id
_entity.type
_entity.pdbx_description
1 polymer ?
#
loop_
_entity_poly.entity_id
_entity_poly.type
_entity_poly.pdbx_seq_one_letter_code
_entity_poly.pdbx_strand_id
1 'polypeptide(L)' 'MKFDIILEKEEDGTFSVHCPALKGCHSQGNTKEEALLNIREAIDLYLETAKEIALHTSSRQSGLFSY' A
#
# COMPACT_ATOMS: atom_id res chain seq x y z
N MET A 1 14.18 1.26 0.10
CA MET A 1 13.57 1.96 1.26
C MET A 1 13.32 0.94 2.35
N LYS A 2 13.34 1.34 3.63
CA LYS A 2 12.94 0.47 4.74
C LYS A 2 11.63 1.03 5.29
N PHE A 3 10.65 0.16 5.48
CA PHE A 3 9.36 0.49 6.06
C PHE A 3 9.14 -0.40 7.27
N ASP A 4 8.71 0.22 8.37
CA ASP A 4 8.23 -0.53 9.52
C ASP A 4 6.83 -1.05 9.21
N ILE A 5 6.61 -2.31 9.57
CA ILE A 5 5.34 -3.00 9.39
C ILE A 5 4.91 -3.59 10.73
N ILE A 6 3.61 -3.57 10.96
CA ILE A 6 2.98 -4.18 12.13
C ILE A 6 2.36 -5.49 11.66
N LEU A 7 2.75 -6.59 12.29
CA LEU A 7 2.25 -7.93 12.02
C LEU A 7 1.49 -8.42 13.26
N GLU A 8 0.22 -8.75 13.07
CA GLU A 8 -0.69 -9.22 14.09
C GLU A 8 -1.15 -10.64 13.71
N LYS A 9 -1.23 -11.51 14.71
CA LYS A 9 -1.75 -12.86 14.52
C LYS A 9 -3.22 -12.86 14.93
N GLU A 10 -4.06 -13.33 14.02
CA GLU A 10 -5.52 -13.40 14.22
C GLU A 10 -5.92 -14.70 14.93
N GLU A 11 -7.15 -14.72 15.44
CA GLU A 11 -7.70 -15.83 16.24
C GLU A 11 -7.87 -17.12 15.41
N ASP A 12 -8.16 -16.97 14.13
CA ASP A 12 -8.25 -17.98 13.08
C ASP A 12 -6.89 -18.52 12.62
N GLY A 13 -5.80 -18.03 13.19
CA GLY A 13 -4.44 -18.49 12.89
C GLY A 13 -3.81 -17.86 11.64
N THR A 14 -4.53 -16.95 10.99
CA THR A 14 -3.99 -16.10 9.92
C THR A 14 -3.17 -14.95 10.49
N PHE A 15 -2.44 -14.26 9.62
CA PHE A 15 -1.58 -13.13 9.95
C PHE A 15 -2.03 -11.90 9.18
N SER A 16 -2.38 -10.86 9.90
CA SER A 16 -2.72 -9.55 9.37
C SER A 16 -1.48 -8.66 9.44
N VAL A 17 -1.21 -7.90 8.38
CA VAL A 17 -0.02 -7.05 8.30
C VAL A 17 -0.35 -5.71 7.68
N HIS A 18 0.22 -4.65 8.22
CA HIS A 18 0.01 -3.31 7.67
C HIS A 18 1.21 -2.40 7.87
N CYS A 19 1.32 -1.42 6.97
CA CYS A 19 2.39 -0.43 7.01
C CYS A 19 1.82 0.90 7.54
N PRO A 20 2.10 1.29 8.80
CA PRO A 20 1.61 2.57 9.35
C PRO A 20 2.13 3.80 8.60
N ALA A 21 3.27 3.67 7.89
CA ALA A 21 3.81 4.75 7.06
C ALA A 21 3.01 4.97 5.76
N LEU A 22 2.32 3.94 5.26
CA LEU A 22 1.54 3.97 4.03
C LEU A 22 0.06 3.79 4.37
N LYS A 23 -0.63 4.91 4.59
CA LYS A 23 -2.06 4.91 4.93
C LYS A 23 -2.86 4.10 3.90
N GLY A 24 -3.53 3.06 4.37
CA GLY A 24 -4.35 2.17 3.55
C GLY A 24 -3.60 0.97 2.96
N CYS A 25 -2.31 0.80 3.23
CA CYS A 25 -1.54 -0.38 2.82
C CYS A 25 -1.65 -1.48 3.88
N HIS A 26 -2.61 -2.39 3.66
CA HIS A 26 -2.87 -3.56 4.50
C HIS A 26 -2.80 -4.82 3.64
N SER A 27 -2.37 -5.93 4.25
CA SER A 27 -2.35 -7.24 3.63
C SER A 27 -2.56 -8.33 4.68
N GLN A 28 -2.77 -9.57 4.24
CA GLN A 28 -2.99 -10.72 5.10
C GLN A 28 -2.37 -11.97 4.46
N GLY A 29 -2.06 -12.98 5.27
CA GLY A 29 -1.63 -14.29 4.80
C GLY A 29 -1.93 -15.38 5.82
N ASN A 30 -1.95 -16.64 5.37
CA ASN A 30 -2.14 -17.80 6.22
C ASN A 30 -0.90 -18.10 7.08
N THR A 31 0.27 -17.64 6.63
CA THR A 31 1.53 -17.73 7.36
C THR A 31 2.18 -16.37 7.48
N LYS A 32 3.11 -16.25 8.42
CA LYS A 32 3.92 -15.04 8.59
C LYS A 32 4.68 -14.70 7.31
N GLU A 33 5.26 -15.69 6.63
CA GLU A 33 6.01 -15.43 5.39
C GLU A 33 5.10 -14.97 4.25
N GLU A 34 3.90 -15.55 4.13
CA GLU A 34 2.92 -15.16 3.12
C GLU A 34 2.45 -13.73 3.33
N ALA A 35 2.09 -13.36 4.57
CA ALA A 35 1.71 -11.99 4.90
C ALA A 35 2.84 -10.99 4.58
N LEU A 36 4.08 -11.33 4.91
CA LEU A 36 5.27 -10.51 4.62
C LEU A 36 5.53 -10.35 3.11
N LEU A 37 5.30 -11.41 2.33
CA LEU A 37 5.44 -11.34 0.87
C LEU A 37 4.36 -10.42 0.28
N ASN A 38 3.10 -10.62 0.69
CA ASN A 38 1.96 -9.87 0.16
C ASN A 38 2.05 -8.36 0.48
N ILE A 39 2.45 -7.99 1.71
CA ILE A 39 2.62 -6.55 2.04
C ILE A 39 3.77 -5.92 1.27
N ARG A 40 4.81 -6.69 0.93
CA ARG A 40 5.94 -6.20 0.14
C ARG A 40 5.49 -5.85 -1.28
N GLU A 41 4.72 -6.73 -1.91
CA GLU A 41 4.14 -6.46 -3.24
C GLU A 41 3.19 -5.26 -3.20
N ALA A 42 2.37 -5.14 -2.15
CA ALA A 42 1.48 -4.00 -1.97
C ALA A 42 2.25 -2.67 -1.83
N ILE A 43 3.39 -2.66 -1.12
CA ILE A 43 4.27 -1.49 -1.01
C ILE A 43 4.88 -1.14 -2.37
N ASP A 44 5.37 -2.13 -3.13
CA ASP A 44 5.96 -1.89 -4.44
C ASP A 44 4.93 -1.30 -5.42
N LEU A 45 3.71 -1.86 -5.46
CA LEU A 45 2.58 -1.33 -6.23
C LEU A 45 2.18 0.09 -5.81
N TYR A 46 2.19 0.37 -4.51
CA TYR A 46 1.89 1.71 -3.99
C TYR A 46 2.93 2.73 -4.49
N LEU A 47 4.22 2.38 -4.46
CA LEU A 47 5.29 3.26 -4.93
C LEU A 47 5.26 3.47 -6.44
N GLU A 48 4.91 2.44 -7.21
CA GLU A 48 4.70 2.54 -8.65
C GLU A 48 3.53 3.49 -8.96
N THR A 49 2.38 3.25 -8.35
CA THR A 49 1.18 4.08 -8.50
C THR A 49 1.44 5.53 -8.07
N ALA A 50 2.16 5.75 -6.96
CA ALA A 50 2.49 7.09 -6.50
C ALA A 50 3.38 7.85 -7.50
N LYS A 51 4.31 7.17 -8.17
CA LYS A 51 5.10 7.76 -9.26
C LYS A 51 4.20 8.06 -10.46
N GLU A 52 3.35 7.13 -10.89
CA GLU A 52 2.45 7.34 -12.02
C GLU A 52 1.48 8.49 -11.79
N ILE A 53 0.91 8.61 -10.58
CA ILE A 53 0.05 9.72 -10.20
C ILE A 53 0.80 11.04 -10.28
N ALA A 54 2.03 11.12 -9.73
CA ALA A 54 2.85 12.33 -9.81
C ALA A 54 3.15 12.76 -11.26
N LEU A 55 3.32 11.79 -12.17
CA LEU A 55 3.47 12.05 -13.60
C LEU A 55 2.15 12.48 -14.27
N HIS A 56 1.01 11.94 -13.87
CA HIS A 56 -0.30 12.24 -14.47
C HIS A 56 -1.00 13.50 -13.91
N THR A 57 -0.73 13.92 -12.67
CA THR A 57 -1.24 15.21 -12.15
C THR A 57 -0.60 16.40 -12.85
N SER A 58 0.61 16.23 -13.40
CA SER A 58 1.32 17.25 -14.16
C SER A 58 0.67 17.58 -15.52
N SER A 59 -0.32 16.81 -15.98
CA SER A 59 -1.01 17.00 -17.28
C SER A 59 -2.50 17.39 -17.18
N ARG A 60 -3.06 17.55 -15.98
CA ARG A 60 -4.45 18.04 -15.77
C ARG A 60 -4.48 19.46 -15.21
N GLN A 61 -3.89 20.41 -15.93
CA GLN A 61 -4.24 21.83 -15.80
C GLN A 61 -4.83 22.33 -17.12
N SER A 62 -6.08 21.97 -17.40
CA SER A 62 -6.96 22.75 -18.31
C SER A 62 -8.36 22.12 -18.36
N GLY A 63 -9.33 22.72 -17.68
CA GLY A 63 -10.74 22.43 -17.97
C GLY A 63 -11.71 22.54 -16.80
N LEU A 64 -12.28 23.74 -16.66
CA LEU A 64 -13.64 24.05 -16.20
C LEU A 64 -14.09 23.53 -14.82
N PHE A 65 -14.07 24.42 -13.84
CA PHE A 65 -15.29 24.75 -13.10
C PHE A 65 -15.41 26.28 -13.04
N SER A 66 -15.95 26.86 -14.11
CA SER A 66 -16.52 28.22 -14.08
C SER A 66 -17.95 28.11 -13.55
N TYR A 67 -18.23 28.74 -12.41
CA TYR A 67 -19.58 29.06 -11.95
C TYR A 67 -20.01 30.42 -12.50
#